data_AF-A0A427M6U6-F1
#
_entry.id   AF-A0A427M6U6-F1
#
_cell.length_a   1.000
_cell.length_b   1.000
_cell.length_c   1.000
_cell.angle_alpha   90.00
_cell.angle_beta   90.00
_cell.angle_gamma   90.00
#
_symmetry.space_group_name_H-M   'P 1'
#
loop_
_entity.id
_entity.type
_entity.pdbx_description
1 polymer ?
#
loop_
_entity_poly.entity_id
_entity_poly.type
_entity_poly.pdbx_seq_one_letter_code
_entity_poly.pdbx_strand_id
1 'polypeptide(L)'
;MVSLRLALSNPTLPEITDGYEIQLHHSMGHDQIEQDLIISRALCDLFSAPKFKGKIAFRGGTAINKLLFKRPMHYSEDIDLVQITAEPIGPTIDAIRGALAWIGKCKAEQAGHSAHLVFRFAPEAEPGTSLKLKVEINTREHASLYGTQGYPFKVENGWFNGVADIISYDKEELFVTKLRAHLQRRKNAICSIYTKGSGSFPSIQSGLSLRSSTICH
;
A
#
# COMPACT_ATOMS: atom_id res chain seq x y z
N MET A 1 -6.79 27.44 6.98
CA MET A 1 -6.46 26.21 6.25
C MET A 1 -5.41 26.60 5.21
N VAL A 2 -4.16 26.16 5.36
CA VAL A 2 -3.07 26.49 4.43
C VAL A 2 -3.27 25.64 3.17
N SER A 3 -3.24 26.26 1.99
CA SER A 3 -3.36 25.57 0.70
C SER A 3 -2.15 24.65 0.49
N LEU A 4 -2.32 23.47 -0.09
CA LEU A 4 -1.22 22.56 -0.43
C LEU A 4 -0.18 23.27 -1.31
N ARG A 5 -0.64 24.19 -2.17
CA ARG A 5 0.20 25.09 -2.97
C ARG A 5 1.17 25.93 -2.15
N LEU A 6 0.80 26.36 -0.94
CA LEU A 6 1.69 27.08 -0.01
C LEU A 6 2.73 26.14 0.64
N ALA A 7 2.38 24.87 0.88
CA ALA A 7 3.35 23.87 1.35
C ALA A 7 4.33 23.43 0.26
N LEU A 8 3.89 23.40 -1.00
CA LEU A 8 4.74 23.08 -2.17
C LEU A 8 5.60 24.26 -2.66
N SER A 9 5.34 25.49 -2.20
CA SER A 9 6.05 26.71 -2.63
C SER A 9 6.88 27.39 -1.53
N ASN A 10 6.89 26.85 -0.30
CA ASN A 10 7.66 27.41 0.80
C ASN A 10 9.01 26.67 0.96
N PRO A 11 10.16 27.33 0.71
CA PRO A 11 11.48 26.70 0.82
C PRO A 11 11.96 26.48 2.27
N THR A 12 11.15 26.79 3.28
CA THR A 12 11.44 26.46 4.68
C THR A 12 10.58 25.28 5.12
N LEU A 13 11.02 24.08 4.75
CA LEU A 13 10.65 22.86 5.47
C LEU A 13 11.32 22.95 6.86
N PRO A 14 10.59 22.76 7.97
CA PRO A 14 11.20 22.82 9.29
C PRO A 14 12.19 21.66 9.45
N GLU A 15 13.38 22.03 9.91
CA GLU A 15 14.56 21.18 10.08
C GLU A 15 14.24 19.84 10.78
N ILE A 16 14.24 18.76 10.01
CA ILE A 16 14.62 17.44 10.53
C ILE A 16 16.11 17.31 10.21
N THR A 17 16.90 17.60 11.24
CA THR A 17 18.37 17.52 11.35
C THR A 17 19.09 16.70 10.28
N ASP A 18 20.06 17.37 9.66
CA ASP A 18 21.17 16.92 8.82
C ASP A 18 20.87 16.47 7.37
N GLY A 19 20.96 17.44 6.46
CA GLY A 19 21.68 17.29 5.18
C GLY A 19 20.97 16.53 4.05
N TYR A 20 19.65 16.34 4.11
CA TYR A 20 18.93 15.46 3.19
C TYR A 20 18.09 16.13 2.09
N GLU A 21 18.31 17.43 1.79
CA GLU A 21 17.29 18.21 1.06
C GLU A 21 17.68 18.86 -0.29
N ILE A 22 18.68 18.38 -1.04
CA ILE A 22 18.91 18.93 -2.41
C ILE A 22 18.92 17.88 -3.54
N GLN A 23 18.89 16.58 -3.25
CA GLN A 23 19.13 15.56 -4.30
C GLN A 23 18.01 14.56 -4.62
N LEU A 24 16.81 14.67 -4.03
CA LEU A 24 15.68 13.80 -4.40
C LEU A 24 14.44 14.53 -4.95
N HIS A 25 14.29 15.82 -4.68
CA HIS A 25 13.19 16.63 -5.24
C HIS A 25 13.37 16.98 -6.72
N HIS A 26 14.49 16.61 -7.35
CA HIS A 26 14.78 16.94 -8.76
C HIS A 26 14.16 15.95 -9.76
N SER A 27 13.60 14.81 -9.33
CA SER A 27 13.12 13.76 -10.25
C SER A 27 11.68 13.28 -10.02
N MET A 28 10.94 13.84 -9.05
CA MET A 28 9.52 13.49 -8.82
C MET A 28 8.60 14.59 -9.36
N GLY A 29 7.50 14.18 -10.01
CA GLY A 29 6.47 15.11 -10.48
C GLY A 29 5.68 15.72 -9.32
N HIS A 30 5.12 16.92 -9.50
CA HIS A 30 4.31 17.60 -8.48
C HIS A 30 3.15 16.73 -7.97
N ASP A 31 2.48 15.98 -8.86
CA ASP A 31 1.41 15.05 -8.52
C ASP A 31 1.87 13.93 -7.57
N GLN A 32 3.10 13.45 -7.72
CA GLN A 32 3.65 12.39 -6.87
C GLN A 32 3.91 12.90 -5.46
N ILE A 33 4.37 14.15 -5.33
CA ILE A 33 4.59 14.80 -4.04
C ILE A 33 3.24 15.01 -3.34
N GLU A 34 2.24 15.51 -4.07
CA GLU A 34 0.89 15.72 -3.54
C GLU A 34 0.24 14.40 -3.08
N GLN A 35 0.32 13.35 -3.88
CA GLN A 35 -0.17 12.03 -3.49
C GLN A 35 0.56 11.51 -2.23
N ASP A 36 1.88 11.66 -2.16
CA ASP A 36 2.68 11.18 -1.03
C ASP A 36 2.29 11.89 0.29
N LEU A 37 2.01 13.19 0.23
CA LEU A 37 1.50 13.97 1.36
C LEU A 37 0.11 13.49 1.79
N ILE A 38 -0.79 13.24 0.83
CA ILE A 38 -2.14 12.73 1.11
C ILE A 38 -2.09 11.35 1.74
N ILE A 39 -1.25 10.44 1.24
CA ILE A 39 -1.02 9.11 1.82
C ILE A 39 -0.50 9.24 3.26
N SER A 40 0.48 10.11 3.48
CA SER A 40 1.09 10.30 4.80
C SER A 40 0.08 10.83 5.82
N ARG A 41 -0.76 11.79 5.43
CA ARG A 41 -1.86 12.27 6.28
C ARG A 41 -2.92 11.19 6.52
N ALA A 42 -3.31 10.46 5.47
CA ALA A 42 -4.28 9.37 5.59
C ALA A 42 -3.80 8.29 6.56
N LEU A 43 -2.51 7.93 6.53
CA LEU A 43 -1.92 7.02 7.51
C LEU A 43 -2.01 7.57 8.93
N CYS A 44 -1.69 8.85 9.14
CA CYS A 44 -1.85 9.46 10.46
C CYS A 44 -3.31 9.40 10.94
N ASP A 45 -4.27 9.76 10.10
CA ASP A 45 -5.69 9.78 10.45
C ASP A 45 -6.22 8.36 10.77
N LEU A 46 -5.79 7.36 10.00
CA LEU A 46 -6.16 5.96 10.22
C LEU A 46 -5.59 5.39 11.52
N PHE A 47 -4.30 5.62 11.80
CA PHE A 47 -3.65 5.01 12.96
C PHE A 47 -3.79 5.82 14.26
N SER A 48 -4.21 7.09 14.18
CA SER A 48 -4.56 7.90 15.35
C SER A 48 -5.98 7.66 15.85
N ALA A 49 -6.87 7.14 14.99
CA ALA A 49 -8.26 6.93 15.36
C ALA A 49 -8.43 5.70 16.29
N PRO A 50 -8.98 5.87 17.51
CA PRO A 50 -9.12 4.77 18.49
C PRO A 50 -9.91 3.57 17.96
N LYS A 51 -10.83 3.82 17.02
CA LYS A 51 -11.67 2.81 16.39
C LYS A 51 -10.87 1.74 15.63
N PHE A 52 -9.62 2.01 15.25
CA PHE A 52 -8.78 1.11 14.47
C PHE A 52 -7.72 0.37 15.27
N LYS A 53 -7.55 0.73 16.56
CA LYS A 53 -6.54 0.12 17.43
C LYS A 53 -6.78 -1.38 17.57
N GLY A 54 -5.79 -2.19 17.16
CA GLY A 54 -5.88 -3.65 17.18
C GLY A 54 -6.80 -4.26 16.11
N LYS A 55 -7.34 -3.45 15.19
CA LYS A 55 -8.24 -3.91 14.13
C LYS A 55 -7.58 -3.99 12.77
N ILE A 56 -6.68 -3.06 12.47
CA ILE A 56 -5.97 -2.99 11.18
C ILE A 56 -4.46 -2.92 11.41
N ALA A 57 -3.72 -3.51 10.48
CA ALA A 57 -2.27 -3.40 10.36
C ALA A 57 -1.93 -2.90 8.96
N PHE A 58 -0.90 -2.05 8.85
CA PHE A 58 -0.35 -1.61 7.57
C PHE A 58 0.60 -2.68 7.01
N ARG A 59 0.53 -2.96 5.70
CA ARG A 59 1.39 -3.93 5.02
C ARG A 59 1.75 -3.44 3.61
N GLY A 60 2.39 -4.32 2.83
CA GLY A 60 2.65 -4.09 1.42
C GLY A 60 3.92 -3.30 1.13
N GLY A 61 4.07 -2.90 -0.13
CA GLY A 61 5.23 -2.13 -0.59
C GLY A 61 5.31 -0.74 0.05
N THR A 62 4.15 -0.11 0.25
CA THR A 62 4.04 1.23 0.84
C THR A 62 4.48 1.22 2.30
N ALA A 63 4.15 0.16 3.08
CA ALA A 63 4.63 0.00 4.45
C ALA A 63 6.15 -0.09 4.54
N ILE A 64 6.77 -0.91 3.67
CA ILE A 64 8.23 -1.00 3.59
C ILE A 64 8.84 0.38 3.29
N ASN A 65 8.27 1.08 2.30
CA ASN A 65 8.80 2.36 1.83
C ASN A 65 8.70 3.47 2.89
N LYS A 66 7.58 3.53 3.60
CA LYS A 66 7.29 4.58 4.59
C LYS A 66 7.86 4.31 5.98
N LEU A 67 7.90 3.06 6.41
CA LEU A 67 8.28 2.71 7.79
C LEU A 67 9.74 2.28 7.93
N LEU A 68 10.32 1.65 6.90
CA LEU A 68 11.64 1.00 7.02
C LEU A 68 12.77 1.79 6.36
N PHE A 69 12.44 2.64 5.38
CA PHE A 69 13.42 3.43 4.67
C PHE A 69 13.32 4.91 5.01
N LYS A 70 14.47 5.56 5.22
CA LYS A 70 14.54 7.03 5.39
C LYS A 70 14.23 7.78 4.09
N ARG A 71 14.45 7.14 2.95
CA ARG A 71 14.20 7.68 1.61
C ARG A 71 13.31 6.71 0.85
N PRO A 72 12.21 7.18 0.25
CA PRO A 72 11.38 6.32 -0.56
C PRO A 72 12.17 5.83 -1.77
N MET A 73 12.27 4.52 -1.94
CA MET A 73 13.01 3.90 -3.05
C MET A 73 12.19 3.86 -4.33
N HIS A 74 10.87 3.76 -4.18
CA HIS A 74 9.91 3.73 -5.29
C HIS A 74 8.63 4.45 -4.87
N TYR A 75 7.96 5.07 -5.83
CA TYR A 75 6.65 5.66 -5.61
C TYR A 75 5.58 4.58 -5.43
N SER A 76 4.62 4.80 -4.53
CA SER A 76 3.50 3.89 -4.28
C SER A 76 2.24 4.71 -4.00
N GLU A 77 1.17 4.41 -4.72
CA GLU A 77 -0.10 5.18 -4.68
C GLU A 77 -1.14 4.57 -3.74
N ASP A 78 -0.97 3.30 -3.38
CA ASP A 78 -1.96 2.49 -2.69
C ASP A 78 -1.61 2.31 -1.20
N ILE A 79 -2.63 2.20 -0.35
CA ILE A 79 -2.52 1.83 1.06
C ILE A 79 -3.05 0.40 1.23
N ASP A 80 -2.13 -0.54 1.51
CA ASP A 80 -2.48 -1.93 1.78
C ASP A 80 -2.62 -2.16 3.30
N LEU A 81 -3.82 -2.51 3.75
CA LEU A 81 -4.15 -2.86 5.12
C LEU A 81 -4.50 -4.34 5.25
N VAL A 82 -4.31 -4.87 6.44
CA VAL A 82 -4.78 -6.19 6.84
C VAL A 82 -5.66 -6.06 8.05
N GLN A 83 -6.80 -6.74 8.04
CA GLN A 83 -7.64 -6.88 9.22
C GLN A 83 -6.95 -7.82 10.22
N ILE A 84 -6.67 -7.37 11.43
CA ILE A 84 -6.03 -8.18 12.48
C ILE A 84 -7.06 -9.11 13.13
N THR A 85 -8.19 -8.53 13.55
CA THR A 85 -9.25 -9.27 14.25
C THR A 85 -10.33 -9.69 13.25
N ALA A 86 -10.63 -10.99 13.18
CA ALA A 86 -11.70 -11.51 12.34
C ALA A 86 -13.07 -11.01 12.82
N GLU A 87 -13.61 -10.02 12.14
CA GLU A 87 -14.94 -9.43 12.40
C GLU A 87 -15.58 -8.99 11.07
N PRO A 88 -16.89 -8.69 11.04
CA PRO A 88 -17.50 -8.11 9.84
C PRO A 88 -16.76 -6.83 9.41
N ILE A 89 -16.36 -6.76 8.14
CA ILE A 89 -15.53 -5.66 7.63
C ILE A 89 -16.30 -4.34 7.43
N GLY A 90 -17.65 -4.40 7.38
CA GLY A 90 -18.53 -3.26 7.13
C GLY A 90 -18.27 -2.05 8.06
N PRO A 91 -18.30 -2.22 9.39
CA PRO A 91 -17.98 -1.16 10.34
C PRO A 91 -16.59 -0.52 10.14
N THR A 92 -15.59 -1.33 9.77
CA THR A 92 -14.23 -0.84 9.47
C THR A 92 -14.20 -0.02 8.18
N ILE A 93 -14.91 -0.46 7.14
CA ILE A 93 -15.05 0.30 5.87
C ILE A 93 -15.72 1.66 6.14
N ASP A 94 -16.80 1.68 6.92
CA ASP A 94 -17.51 2.91 7.24
C ASP A 94 -16.66 3.85 8.10
N ALA A 95 -15.90 3.32 9.05
CA ALA A 95 -14.95 4.09 9.82
C ALA A 95 -13.84 4.69 8.94
N ILE A 96 -13.29 3.93 7.98
CA ILE A 96 -12.26 4.43 7.05
C ILE A 96 -12.84 5.52 6.15
N ARG A 97 -14.06 5.33 5.65
CA ARG A 97 -14.78 6.34 4.87
C ARG A 97 -14.96 7.63 5.66
N GLY A 98 -15.27 7.54 6.95
CA GLY A 98 -15.39 8.70 7.83
C GLY A 98 -14.04 9.39 8.10
N ALA A 99 -12.99 8.62 8.40
CA ALA A 99 -11.65 9.16 8.69
C ALA A 99 -11.05 9.88 7.48
N LEU A 100 -11.29 9.37 6.27
CA LEU A 100 -10.75 9.89 5.01
C LEU A 100 -11.76 10.74 4.22
N ALA A 101 -12.86 11.17 4.85
CA ALA A 101 -13.91 11.96 4.20
C ALA A 101 -13.39 13.30 3.64
N TRP A 102 -12.31 13.83 4.21
CA TRP A 102 -11.67 15.08 3.77
C TRP A 102 -11.00 14.98 2.39
N ILE A 103 -10.66 13.78 1.92
CA ILE A 103 -10.03 13.57 0.59
C ILE A 103 -11.05 13.82 -0.53
N GLY A 104 -12.28 13.34 -0.33
CA GLY A 104 -13.35 13.50 -1.31
C GLY A 104 -14.25 12.28 -1.43
N LYS A 105 -14.82 12.08 -2.62
CA LYS A 105 -15.82 11.03 -2.86
C LYS A 105 -15.17 9.64 -2.79
N CYS A 106 -15.76 8.79 -1.95
CA CYS A 106 -15.33 7.41 -1.76
C CYS A 106 -16.26 6.44 -2.50
N LYS A 107 -15.69 5.49 -3.25
CA LYS A 107 -16.38 4.31 -3.76
C LYS A 107 -15.83 3.08 -3.05
N ALA A 108 -16.68 2.34 -2.34
CA ALA A 108 -16.30 1.08 -1.73
C ALA A 108 -16.78 -0.09 -2.59
N GLU A 109 -15.90 -1.06 -2.82
CA GLU A 109 -16.18 -2.28 -3.56
C GLU A 109 -15.64 -3.46 -2.76
N GLN A 110 -16.42 -4.52 -2.61
CA GLN A 110 -15.97 -5.75 -1.96
C GLN A 110 -15.57 -6.76 -3.04
N ALA A 111 -14.31 -7.18 -3.02
CA ALA A 111 -13.72 -8.08 -4.01
C ALA A 111 -13.33 -9.41 -3.34
N GLY A 112 -14.30 -10.31 -3.18
CA GLY A 112 -14.07 -11.65 -2.63
C GLY A 112 -13.56 -11.64 -1.18
N HIS A 113 -12.24 -11.56 -0.99
CA HIS A 113 -11.54 -11.62 0.31
C HIS A 113 -10.81 -10.32 0.65
N SER A 114 -11.04 -9.27 -0.15
CA SER A 114 -10.55 -7.93 0.12
C SER A 114 -11.68 -6.92 0.01
N ALA A 115 -11.54 -5.82 0.74
CA ALA A 115 -12.36 -4.63 0.60
C ALA A 115 -11.52 -3.51 -0.01
N HIS A 116 -12.01 -2.90 -1.08
CA HIS A 116 -11.34 -1.81 -1.78
C HIS A 116 -12.13 -0.52 -1.57
N LEU A 117 -11.47 0.53 -1.11
CA LEU A 117 -12.01 1.88 -1.05
C LEU A 117 -11.19 2.75 -1.98
N VAL A 118 -11.87 3.41 -2.92
CA VAL A 118 -11.24 4.33 -3.88
C VAL A 118 -11.75 5.74 -3.60
N PHE A 119 -10.85 6.62 -3.18
CA PHE A 119 -11.11 8.04 -2.98
C PHE A 119 -10.61 8.80 -4.21
N ARG A 120 -11.47 9.62 -4.82
CA ARG A 120 -11.06 10.50 -5.92
C ARG A 120 -10.97 11.94 -5.45
N PHE A 121 -9.92 12.62 -5.87
CA PHE A 121 -9.68 14.02 -5.58
C PHE A 121 -9.07 14.72 -6.81
N ALA A 122 -9.13 16.04 -6.83
CA ALA A 122 -8.47 16.86 -7.83
C ALA A 122 -7.20 17.44 -7.21
N PRO A 123 -6.01 17.23 -7.80
CA PRO A 123 -4.78 17.77 -7.25
C PRO A 123 -4.76 19.30 -7.35
N GLU A 124 -4.13 19.95 -6.38
CA GLU A 124 -3.95 21.41 -6.39
C GLU A 124 -2.95 21.85 -7.47
N ALA A 125 -1.97 21.00 -7.81
CA ALA A 125 -0.98 21.29 -8.85
C ALA A 125 -1.63 21.39 -10.24
N GLU A 126 -2.54 20.46 -10.54
CA GLU A 126 -3.24 20.37 -11.83
C GLU A 126 -4.75 20.14 -11.64
N PRO A 127 -5.54 21.20 -11.40
CA PRO A 127 -6.98 21.06 -11.12
C PRO A 127 -7.81 20.41 -12.24
N GLY A 128 -7.23 20.22 -13.42
CA GLY A 128 -7.85 19.54 -14.57
C GLY A 128 -7.70 18.01 -14.57
N THR A 129 -6.85 17.45 -13.70
CA THR A 129 -6.67 16.00 -13.56
C THR A 129 -7.42 15.46 -12.34
N SER A 130 -7.64 14.15 -12.27
CA SER A 130 -8.21 13.50 -11.10
C SER A 130 -7.30 12.38 -10.66
N LEU A 131 -6.80 12.48 -9.44
CA LEU A 131 -6.03 11.44 -8.78
C LEU A 131 -6.95 10.55 -7.94
N LYS A 132 -6.43 9.37 -7.61
CA LYS A 132 -7.13 8.38 -6.80
C LYS A 132 -6.22 7.89 -5.69
N LEU A 133 -6.77 7.73 -4.49
CA LEU A 133 -6.17 6.98 -3.40
C LEU A 133 -6.94 5.67 -3.25
N LYS A 134 -6.26 4.53 -3.41
CA LYS A 134 -6.85 3.22 -3.15
C LYS A 134 -6.41 2.72 -1.79
N VAL A 135 -7.38 2.36 -0.96
CA VAL A 135 -7.19 1.65 0.30
C VAL A 135 -7.71 0.24 0.12
N GLU A 136 -6.82 -0.74 0.20
CA GLU A 136 -7.15 -2.17 0.11
C GLU A 136 -7.04 -2.80 1.49
N ILE A 137 -8.03 -3.61 1.88
CA ILE A 137 -8.04 -4.28 3.18
C ILE A 137 -8.18 -5.78 2.93
N ASN A 138 -7.15 -6.55 3.25
CA ASN A 138 -7.21 -8.01 3.21
C ASN A 138 -7.92 -8.54 4.46
N THR A 139 -8.94 -9.38 4.28
CA THR A 139 -9.79 -9.89 5.38
C THR A 139 -9.56 -11.37 5.69
N ARG A 140 -8.52 -12.02 5.15
CA ARG A 140 -8.24 -13.44 5.39
C ARG A 140 -6.86 -13.70 5.98
N GLU A 141 -5.88 -12.87 5.68
CA GLU A 141 -4.50 -13.06 6.12
C GLU A 141 -4.26 -12.51 7.53
N HIS A 142 -4.99 -13.01 8.53
CA HIS A 142 -4.85 -12.58 9.93
C HIS A 142 -3.56 -13.09 10.59
N ALA A 143 -2.91 -14.10 10.00
CA ALA A 143 -1.73 -14.74 10.58
C ALA A 143 -0.47 -13.88 10.38
N SER A 144 0.19 -13.57 11.50
CA SER A 144 1.56 -13.02 11.56
C SER A 144 2.52 -14.10 12.03
N LEU A 145 3.72 -14.17 11.46
CA LEU A 145 4.78 -15.07 11.94
C LEU A 145 5.49 -14.48 13.16
N TYR A 146 5.75 -13.17 13.13
CA TYR A 146 6.51 -12.47 14.18
C TYR A 146 5.66 -11.46 14.96
N GLY A 147 4.35 -11.42 14.72
CA GLY A 147 3.45 -10.46 15.35
C GLY A 147 3.35 -9.12 14.61
N THR A 148 2.75 -8.14 15.29
CA THR A 148 2.68 -6.74 14.84
C THR A 148 3.33 -5.84 15.89
N GLN A 149 3.94 -4.75 15.44
CA GLN A 149 4.57 -3.75 16.30
C GLN A 149 4.21 -2.33 15.83
N GLY A 150 4.31 -1.38 16.76
CA GLY A 150 4.15 0.04 16.48
C GLY A 150 5.39 0.65 15.84
N TYR A 151 5.20 1.40 14.76
CA TYR A 151 6.21 2.20 14.12
C TYR A 151 5.86 3.69 14.29
N PRO A 152 6.66 4.46 15.03
CA PRO A 152 6.46 5.90 15.16
C PRO A 152 6.53 6.57 13.80
N PHE A 153 5.48 7.28 13.43
CA PHE A 153 5.35 7.99 12.17
C PHE A 153 5.00 9.45 12.45
N LYS A 154 5.80 10.37 11.89
CA LYS A 154 5.64 11.81 12.06
C LYS A 154 5.62 12.48 10.69
N VAL A 155 4.66 13.36 10.50
CA VAL A 155 4.56 14.25 9.34
C VAL A 155 4.54 15.67 9.86
N GLU A 156 5.44 16.52 9.38
CA GLU A 156 5.53 17.91 9.79
C GLU A 156 5.85 18.79 8.60
N ASN A 157 4.86 19.53 8.12
CA ASN A 157 5.01 20.51 7.05
C ASN A 157 3.92 21.60 7.16
N GLY A 158 3.98 22.61 6.28
CA GLY A 158 3.03 23.73 6.29
C GLY A 158 1.57 23.37 6.01
N TRP A 159 1.30 22.18 5.47
CA TRP A 159 -0.05 21.70 5.15
C TRP A 159 -0.63 20.78 6.22
N PHE A 160 0.20 19.92 6.81
CA PHE A 160 -0.22 18.95 7.82
C PHE A 160 0.89 18.70 8.84
N ASN A 161 0.50 18.68 10.11
CA ASN A 161 1.32 18.23 11.22
C ASN A 161 0.57 17.13 11.96
N GLY A 162 1.17 15.96 12.07
CA GLY A 162 0.55 14.81 12.70
C GLY A 162 1.56 13.75 13.10
N VAL A 163 1.23 13.04 14.17
CA VAL A 163 1.99 11.90 14.69
C VAL A 163 1.04 10.72 14.86
N ALA A 164 1.52 9.53 14.51
CA ALA A 164 0.78 8.29 14.71
C ALA A 164 1.75 7.15 15.02
N ASP A 165 1.26 6.16 15.76
CA ASP A 165 1.97 4.90 15.95
C ASP A 165 1.36 3.86 15.00
N ILE A 166 2.02 3.64 13.85
CA ILE A 166 1.50 2.80 12.79
C ILE A 166 1.74 1.35 13.16
N ILE A 167 0.66 0.60 13.35
CA ILE A 167 0.73 -0.84 13.58
C ILE A 167 1.07 -1.52 12.25
N SER A 168 2.18 -2.22 12.19
CA SER A 168 2.61 -3.01 11.03
C SER A 168 3.31 -4.30 11.46
N TYR A 169 3.63 -5.16 10.51
CA TYR A 169 4.32 -6.42 10.75
C TYR A 169 5.81 -6.19 11.02
N ASP A 170 6.49 -7.21 11.53
CA ASP A 170 7.94 -7.17 11.66
C ASP A 170 8.63 -6.89 10.31
N LYS A 171 9.78 -6.22 10.37
CA LYS A 171 10.57 -5.81 9.20
C LYS A 171 10.88 -7.01 8.29
N GLU A 172 11.29 -8.13 8.88
CA GLU A 172 11.62 -9.34 8.14
C GLU A 172 10.38 -9.92 7.45
N GLU A 173 9.23 -9.92 8.13
CA GLU A 173 7.97 -10.40 7.56
C GLU A 173 7.52 -9.54 6.37
N LEU A 174 7.65 -8.21 6.46
CA LEU A 174 7.36 -7.31 5.36
C LEU A 174 8.23 -7.61 4.14
N PHE A 175 9.54 -7.82 4.32
CA PHE A 175 10.44 -8.16 3.20
C PHE A 175 10.14 -9.54 2.61
N VAL A 176 9.92 -10.55 3.45
CA VAL A 176 9.64 -11.93 3.01
C VAL A 176 8.33 -12.00 2.23
N THR A 177 7.28 -11.32 2.69
CA THR A 177 5.99 -11.27 1.98
C THR A 177 6.12 -10.57 0.62
N LYS A 178 6.90 -9.48 0.53
CA LYS A 178 7.20 -8.81 -0.75
C LYS A 178 7.99 -9.70 -1.70
N LEU A 179 9.02 -10.38 -1.21
CA LEU A 179 9.84 -11.30 -2.00
C LEU A 179 9.00 -12.49 -2.52
N ARG A 180 8.19 -13.10 -1.64
CA ARG A 180 7.27 -14.18 -2.00
C ARG A 180 6.30 -13.75 -3.10
N ALA A 181 5.69 -12.58 -2.96
CA ALA A 181 4.76 -12.04 -3.96
C ALA A 181 5.44 -11.77 -5.32
N HIS A 182 6.71 -11.37 -5.33
CA HIS A 182 7.49 -11.18 -6.56
C HIS A 182 7.86 -12.50 -7.23
N LEU A 183 8.33 -13.47 -6.44
CA LEU A 183 8.68 -14.81 -6.92
C LEU A 183 7.46 -15.57 -7.46
N GLN A 184 6.31 -15.48 -6.78
CA GLN A 184 5.07 -16.10 -7.23
C GLN A 184 4.60 -15.53 -8.58
N ARG A 185 4.73 -14.21 -8.79
CA ARG A 185 4.41 -13.59 -10.08
C ARG A 185 5.31 -14.08 -11.20
N ARG A 186 6.62 -14.24 -10.95
CA ARG A 186 7.56 -14.82 -11.93
C ARG A 186 7.23 -16.29 -12.24
N LYS A 187 6.91 -17.09 -11.22
CA LYS A 187 6.48 -18.48 -11.40
C LYS A 187 5.19 -18.56 -12.22
N ASN A 188 4.20 -17.73 -11.92
CA ASN A 188 2.93 -17.69 -12.66
C ASN A 188 3.13 -17.25 -14.12
N ALA A 189 4.02 -16.28 -14.36
CA ALA A 189 4.38 -15.87 -15.72
C ALA A 189 5.01 -17.04 -16.50
N ILE A 190 5.95 -17.77 -15.90
CA ILE A 190 6.56 -18.96 -16.50
C ILE A 190 5.50 -20.05 -16.75
N CYS A 191 4.70 -20.42 -15.76
CA CYS A 191 3.63 -21.41 -15.92
C CYS A 191 2.63 -21.00 -17.02
N SER A 192 2.28 -19.71 -17.13
CA SER A 192 1.37 -19.23 -18.18
C SER A 192 1.93 -19.39 -19.59
N ILE A 193 3.26 -19.26 -19.77
CA ILE A 193 3.95 -19.51 -21.04
C ILE A 193 3.85 -21.00 -21.39
N TYR A 194 4.10 -21.90 -20.44
CA TYR A 194 3.97 -23.34 -20.67
C TYR A 194 2.53 -23.78 -20.98
N THR A 195 1.52 -23.16 -20.36
CA THR A 195 0.10 -23.48 -20.64
C THR A 195 -0.42 -22.88 -21.94
N LYS A 196 0.15 -21.78 -22.43
CA LYS A 196 -0.19 -21.18 -23.74
C LYS A 196 0.63 -21.76 -24.90
N GLY A 197 1.78 -22.37 -24.60
CA GLY A 197 2.63 -23.07 -25.57
C GLY A 197 2.20 -24.50 -25.89
N SER A 198 1.23 -25.06 -25.16
CA SER A 198 0.66 -26.39 -25.43
C SER A 198 -0.59 -26.32 -26.32
N GLY A 199 -0.50 -25.58 -27.43
CA GLY A 199 -1.41 -25.73 -28.56
C GLY A 199 -0.88 -26.85 -29.47
N SER A 200 -1.59 -27.99 -29.47
CA SER A 200 -1.46 -29.10 -30.43
C SER A 200 -0.03 -29.62 -30.71
N PHE A 201 0.40 -30.63 -29.94
CA PHE A 201 1.41 -31.58 -30.43
C PHE A 201 0.70 -32.71 -31.20
N PRO A 202 1.15 -33.08 -32.42
CA PRO A 202 0.64 -34.27 -33.08
C PRO A 202 1.06 -35.50 -32.28
N SER A 203 0.13 -36.45 -32.14
CA SER A 203 0.36 -37.75 -31.53
C SER A 203 1.56 -38.47 -32.18
N ILE A 204 2.63 -38.68 -31.40
CA ILE A 204 3.63 -39.70 -31.69
C ILE A 204 3.41 -40.83 -30.70
N GLN A 205 2.82 -41.92 -31.19
CA GLN A 205 2.91 -43.21 -30.52
C GLN A 205 4.38 -43.64 -30.53
N SER A 206 5.00 -43.78 -29.37
CA SER A 206 5.91 -44.89 -29.08
C SER A 206 6.21 -44.92 -27.58
N GLY A 207 6.11 -46.12 -27.02
CA GLY A 207 6.07 -46.34 -25.59
C GLY A 207 7.40 -46.04 -24.89
N LEU A 208 7.30 -45.31 -23.78
CA LEU A 208 8.18 -45.52 -22.64
C LEU A 208 7.39 -45.16 -21.38
N SER A 209 7.08 -46.18 -20.58
CA SER A 209 6.46 -46.04 -19.26
C SER A 209 7.47 -45.36 -18.32
N LEU A 210 7.25 -44.07 -18.03
CA LEU A 210 7.80 -43.45 -16.83
C LEU A 210 6.65 -42.79 -16.05
N ARG A 211 6.44 -43.34 -14.85
CA ARG A 211 5.43 -42.94 -13.88
C ARG A 211 5.54 -41.44 -13.59
N SER A 212 4.49 -40.69 -13.90
CA SER A 212 4.31 -39.33 -13.40
C SER A 212 3.48 -39.41 -12.12
N SER A 213 4.16 -39.32 -10.98
CA SER A 213 3.54 -39.08 -9.68
C SER A 213 3.37 -37.57 -9.48
N THR A 214 2.12 -37.13 -9.58
CA THR A 214 1.45 -36.11 -8.76
C THR A 214 2.35 -35.16 -7.96
N ILE A 215 2.52 -33.91 -8.42
CA ILE A 215 2.70 -32.75 -7.53
C ILE A 215 2.08 -31.51 -8.20
N CYS A 216 0.80 -31.26 -7.93
CA CYS A 216 0.19 -29.92 -7.89
C CYS A 216 -1.19 -30.05 -7.21
N HIS A 217 -1.21 -29.82 -5.90
CA HIS A 217 -2.37 -29.27 -5.19
C HIS A 217 -1.87 -28.15 -4.29
#